data_AF-A0A1V5JUX0-F1
#
_entry.id   AF-A0A1V5JUX0-F1
#
_cell.length_a   1.000
_cell.length_b   1.000
_cell.length_c   1.000
_cell.angle_alpha   90.00
_cell.angle_beta   90.00
_cell.angle_gamma   90.00
#
_symmetry.space_group_name_H-M   'P 1'
#
loop_
_entity.id
_entity.type
_entity.pdbx_description
1 polymer ?
#
loop_
_entity_poly.entity_id
_entity_poly.type
_entity_poly.pdbx_seq_one_letter_code
_entity_poly.pdbx_strand_id
1 'polypeptide(L)' 'MGLGVWEIVLILVIVLIIFGAGKLPEVADSLGKGVKSFKNAVNAPDEPVKPGKDNDQA' A
#
# COMPACT_ATOMS: atom_id res chain seq x y z
N MET A 1 8.23 29.40 2.35
CA MET A 1 9.38 28.49 2.17
C MET A 1 8.90 27.10 2.56
N GLY A 2 8.35 26.37 1.58
CA GLY A 2 7.87 25.00 1.80
C GLY A 2 9.02 24.02 1.67
N LEU A 3 8.91 22.87 2.34
CA LEU A 3 9.89 21.79 2.22
C LEU A 3 10.05 21.42 0.73
N GLY A 4 11.26 21.60 0.21
CA GLY A 4 11.60 21.21 -1.14
C GLY A 4 11.52 19.70 -1.31
N VAL A 5 11.37 19.25 -2.57
CA VAL A 5 11.46 17.83 -2.92
C VAL A 5 12.77 17.24 -2.40
N TRP A 6 13.85 18.02 -2.38
CA TRP A 6 15.16 17.63 -1.86
C TRP A 6 15.15 17.34 -0.36
N GLU A 7 14.55 18.18 0.47
CA GLU A 7 14.44 17.93 1.91
C GLU A 7 13.57 16.69 2.21
N ILE A 8 12.48 16.49 1.46
CA ILE A 8 11.63 15.30 1.63
C ILE A 8 12.42 14.02 1.32
N VAL A 9 13.21 14.00 0.25
CA VAL A 9 14.06 12.86 -0.11
C VAL A 9 15.10 12.59 0.97
N LEU A 10 15.74 13.63 1.52
CA LEU A 10 16.72 13.47 2.61
C LEU A 10 16.09 12.81 3.86
N ILE A 11 14.91 13.28 4.26
CA ILE A 11 14.17 12.71 5.40
C ILE A 11 13.81 11.25 5.12
N LEU A 12 13.33 10.96 3.90
CA LEU A 12 12.96 9.62 3.49
C LEU A 12 14.17 8.67 3.56
N VAL A 13 15.36 9.11 3.14
CA VAL A 13 16.59 8.31 3.26
C VAL A 13 16.92 7.99 4.72
N ILE A 14 16.81 8.97 5.64
CA ILE A 14 17.06 8.74 7.08
C ILE A 14 16.06 7.70 7.63
N VAL A 15 14.79 7.83 7.29
CA VAL A 15 13.75 6.87 7.70
C VAL A 15 14.05 5.48 7.14
N LEU A 16 14.46 5.37 5.87
CA LEU A 16 14.85 4.10 5.25
C LEU A 16 16.07 3.46 5.92
N ILE A 17 17.00 4.23 6.47
CA ILE A 17 18.15 3.67 7.21
C ILE A 17 17.68 3.09 8.56
N ILE A 18 16.78 3.78 9.26
CA ILE A 18 16.27 3.33 10.56
C ILE A 18 15.35 2.11 10.41
N PHE A 19 14.42 2.16 9.45
CA PHE A 19 13.43 1.11 9.25
C PHE A 19 13.90 0.01 8.30
N GLY A 20 14.87 0.30 7.42
CA GLY A 20 15.31 -0.59 6.35
C GLY A 20 14.44 -0.47 5.09
N ALA A 21 15.07 -0.56 3.92
CA ALA A 21 14.39 -0.44 2.61
C ALA A 21 13.35 -1.55 2.33
N GLY A 22 13.45 -2.69 3.01
CA GLY A 22 12.48 -3.78 2.89
C GLY A 22 11.22 -3.61 3.73
N LYS A 23 11.27 -2.84 4.84
CA LYS A 23 10.13 -2.70 5.75
C LYS A 23 9.07 -1.72 5.27
N LEU A 24 9.49 -0.67 4.58
CA LEU A 24 8.57 0.29 3.96
C LEU A 24 7.60 -0.37 2.95
N PRO A 25 8.07 -1.16 1.96
CA PRO A 25 7.19 -1.83 1.01
C PRO A 25 6.35 -2.94 1.65
N GLU A 26 6.85 -3.64 2.67
CA GLU A 26 6.11 -4.67 3.40
C GLU A 26 4.88 -4.08 4.15
N VAL A 27 5.08 -2.93 4.81
CA VAL A 27 4.01 -2.17 5.47
C VAL A 27 3.06 -1.54 4.44
N ALA A 28 3.58 -0.98 3.36
CA ALA A 28 2.77 -0.40 2.29
C ALA A 28 1.92 -1.44 1.56
N ASP A 29 2.42 -2.66 1.35
CA ASP A 29 1.67 -3.76 0.75
C ASP A 29 0.53 -4.22 1.68
N SER A 30 0.81 -4.36 2.97
CA SER A 30 -0.19 -4.73 3.98
C SER A 30 -1.29 -3.67 4.12
N LEU A 31 -0.91 -2.40 4.20
CA LEU A 31 -1.85 -1.26 4.22
C LEU A 31 -2.60 -1.14 2.89
N GLY A 32 -1.92 -1.34 1.76
CA GLY A 32 -2.50 -1.25 0.42
C GLY A 32 -3.58 -2.29 0.19
N LYS A 33 -3.37 -3.53 0.66
CA LYS A 33 -4.38 -4.59 0.65
C LYS A 33 -5.58 -4.21 1.51
N GLY A 34 -5.36 -3.70 2.73
CA GLY A 34 -6.43 -3.23 3.62
C GLY A 34 -7.26 -2.08 3.02
N VAL A 35 -6.59 -1.06 2.49
CA VAL A 35 -7.22 0.09 1.83
C VAL A 35 -7.97 -0.35 0.56
N LYS A 36 -7.43 -1.29 -0.21
CA LYS A 36 -8.11 -1.84 -1.40
C LYS A 36 -9.39 -2.58 -1.02
N SER A 37 -9.35 -3.43 0.00
CA SER A 37 -10.54 -4.13 0.53
C SER A 37 -11.57 -3.15 1.09
N PHE A 38 -11.13 -2.14 1.84
CA PHE A 38 -12.00 -1.09 2.37
C PHE A 38 -12.66 -0.29 1.24
N LYS A 39 -11.88 0.14 0.23
CA LYS A 39 -12.38 0.85 -0.94
C LYS A 39 -13.40 0.02 -1.71
N ASN A 40 -13.17 -1.28 -1.86
CA ASN A 40 -14.09 -2.19 -2.55
C ASN A 40 -15.40 -2.36 -1.77
N ALA A 41 -15.34 -2.48 -0.44
CA ALA A 41 -16.54 -2.59 0.40
C ALA A 41 -17.37 -1.30 0.40
N VAL A 42 -16.72 -0.13 0.40
CA VAL A 42 -17.39 1.17 0.40
C VAL A 42 -17.96 1.54 -0.99
N ASN A 43 -17.34 1.09 -2.08
CA ASN A 43 -17.78 1.38 -3.45
C ASN A 43 -18.64 0.28 -4.08
N ALA A 44 -19.07 -0.75 -3.32
CA ALA A 44 -19.97 -1.78 -3.81
C ALA A 44 -21.42 -1.48 -3.37
N PRO A 45 -22.22 -0.78 -4.18
CA PRO A 45 -23.68 -0.86 -4.07
C PRO A 45 -24.12 -2.23 -4.63
N ASP A 46 -24.52 -3.14 -3.75
CA ASP A 46 -25.33 -4.34 -4.07
C ASP A 46 -24.84 -5.29 -5.20
N GLU A 47 -23.53 -5.49 -5.39
CA GLU A 47 -23.06 -6.63 -6.20
C GLU A 47 -22.49 -7.76 -5.32
N PRO A 48 -22.99 -9.01 -5.48
CA PRO A 48 -22.51 -10.14 -4.69
C PRO A 48 -21.04 -10.40 -5.00
N VAL A 49 -20.24 -10.46 -3.93
CA VAL A 49 -18.80 -10.74 -3.95
C VAL A 49 -18.52 -11.96 -4.83
N LYS A 50 -17.99 -11.74 -6.04
CA LYS A 50 -17.41 -12.82 -6.85
C LYS A 50 -16.09 -13.22 -6.18
N PRO A 51 -15.95 -14.47 -5.71
CA PRO A 51 -14.69 -14.93 -5.13
C PRO A 51 -13.63 -14.88 -6.23
N GLY A 52 -12.43 -14.41 -5.84
CA GLY A 52 -11.28 -14.34 -6.72
C GLY A 52 -11.02 -15.68 -7.37
N LYS A 53 -10.73 -15.65 -8.67
CA LYS A 53 -10.14 -16.77 -9.38
C LYS A 53 -8.76 -17.00 -8.78
N ASP A 54 -8.65 -18.01 -7.91
CA ASP A 54 -7.38 -18.70 -7.70
C ASP A 54 -7.07 -19.42 -9.01
N ASN A 55 -6.09 -18.87 -9.73
CA ASN A 55 -5.47 -19.55 -10.86
C ASN A 55 -4.53 -20.62 -10.30
N ASP A 56 -5.08 -21.68 -9.74
CA ASP A 56 -4.43 -22.99 -9.73
C ASP A 56 -4.89 -23.72 -11.00
N GLN A 57 -4.17 -23.48 -12.08
CA GLN A 57 -4.20 -24.32 -13.27
C GLN A 57 -2.93 -25.16 -13.31
N ALA A 58 -3.16 -26.48 -13.39
CA ALA A 58 -2.26 -27.62 -13.65
C ALA A 58 -1.64 -28.31 -12.42
#